data_AF-A0A7V3W183-F1
#
_entry.id   AF-A0A7V3W183-F1
#
_cell.length_a   1.000
_cell.length_b   1.000
_cell.length_c   1.000
_cell.angle_alpha   90.00
_cell.angle_beta   90.00
_cell.angle_gamma   90.00
#
_symmetry.space_group_name_H-M   'P 1'
#
loop_
_entity.id
_entity.type
_entity.pdbx_description
1 polymer ?
#
loop_
_entity_poly.entity_id
_entity_poly.type
_entity_poly.pdbx_seq_one_letter_code
_entity_poly.pdbx_strand_id
1 'polypeptide(L)' 'MDRTKGEKGFCRTGRYAVVSSYNPHFGEESPLVGTGGSGTIFFTHCNLLCVFCQNYEISHQGMGDEVGPKSWEG' A
#
# COMPACT_ATOMS: atom_id res chain seq x y z
N MET A 1 -3.75 -1.69 -19.84
CA MET A 1 -4.61 -1.12 -18.79
C MET A 1 -4.25 0.34 -18.61
N ASP A 2 -5.15 1.23 -19.00
CA ASP A 2 -5.08 2.66 -18.71
C ASP A 2 -5.82 2.98 -17.41
N ARG A 3 -5.07 3.07 -16.31
CA ARG A 3 -5.63 3.36 -14.97
C ARG A 3 -6.27 4.75 -14.91
N THR A 4 -5.88 5.68 -15.79
CA THR A 4 -6.45 7.03 -15.79
C THR A 4 -7.90 7.04 -16.28
N LYS A 5 -8.29 6.00 -17.03
CA LYS A 5 -9.66 5.75 -17.53
C LYS A 5 -10.44 4.75 -16.67
N GLY A 6 -9.90 4.37 -15.50
CA GLY A 6 -10.54 3.42 -14.59
C GLY A 6 -10.30 1.95 -14.93
N GLU A 7 -9.47 1.63 -15.92
CA GLU A 7 -9.14 0.25 -16.24
C GLU A 7 -8.26 -0.38 -15.16
N LYS A 8 -8.67 -1.55 -14.67
CA LYS A 8 -7.89 -2.36 -13.72
C LYS A 8 -7.25 -3.54 -14.43
N GLY A 9 -5.98 -3.80 -14.12
CA GLY A 9 -5.29 -5.02 -14.55
C GLY A 9 -5.55 -6.19 -13.61
N PHE A 10 -4.87 -7.31 -13.83
CA PHE A 10 -4.98 -8.50 -12.98
C PHE A 10 -4.62 -8.23 -11.51
N CYS A 11 -3.72 -7.27 -11.25
CA CYS A 11 -3.35 -6.85 -9.90
C CYS A 11 -4.43 -6.03 -9.21
N ARG A 12 -5.50 -5.59 -9.90
CA ARG A 12 -6.65 -4.83 -9.38
C ARG A 12 -6.40 -3.40 -8.89
N THR A 13 -5.16 -2.93 -8.85
CA THR A 13 -4.82 -1.52 -8.56
C THR A 13 -5.46 -0.56 -9.58
N GLY A 14 -6.13 0.48 -9.07
CA GLY A 14 -6.79 1.54 -9.85
C GLY A 14 -5.93 2.80 -10.03
N ARG A 15 -6.59 3.94 -10.28
CA ARG A 15 -5.93 5.25 -10.44
C ARG A 15 -5.29 5.74 -9.14
N TYR A 16 -5.98 5.55 -8.03
CA TYR A 16 -5.58 6.00 -6.70
C TYR A 16 -5.00 4.84 -5.91
N ALA A 17 -4.17 5.17 -4.92
CA ALA A 17 -3.62 4.19 -4.00
C ALA A 17 -4.73 3.68 -3.10
N VAL A 18 -4.68 2.41 -2.75
CA VAL A 18 -5.48 1.84 -1.66
C VAL A 18 -4.50 1.58 -0.52
N VAL A 19 -4.72 2.19 0.64
CA VAL A 19 -3.83 2.13 1.80
C VAL A 19 -4.50 1.28 2.87
N SER A 20 -3.82 0.22 3.29
CA SER A 20 -4.31 -0.63 4.39
C SER A 20 -3.97 -0.08 5.75
N SER A 21 -2.78 0.50 5.91
CA SER A 21 -2.30 1.04 7.18
C SER A 21 -1.10 1.95 6.97
N TYR A 22 -0.83 2.78 7.97
CA TYR A 22 0.36 3.61 8.06
C TYR A 22 0.75 3.78 9.52
N ASN A 23 2.04 3.70 9.83
CA ASN A 23 2.53 3.79 11.20
C ASN A 23 4.05 4.08 11.23
N PRO A 24 4.58 4.55 12.38
CA PRO A 24 6.02 4.49 12.64
C PRO A 24 6.51 3.04 12.62
N HIS A 25 7.65 2.81 11.97
CA HIS A 25 8.27 1.51 11.84
C HIS A 25 9.70 1.56 12.38
N PHE A 26 10.01 0.60 13.25
CA PHE A 26 11.28 0.52 13.97
C PHE A 26 12.11 -0.70 13.55
N GLY A 27 11.67 -1.43 12.52
CA GLY A 27 12.34 -2.64 12.03
C GLY A 27 13.35 -2.40 10.90
N GLU A 28 13.47 -1.15 10.42
CA GLU A 28 14.48 -0.77 9.45
C GLU A 28 15.91 -0.81 10.04
N GLU A 29 16.91 -0.74 9.17
CA GLU A 29 18.30 -0.60 9.58
C GLU A 29 18.53 0.70 10.35
N SER A 30 19.49 0.69 11.29
CA SER A 30 19.78 1.83 12.18
C SER A 30 19.89 3.21 11.51
N PRO A 31 20.52 3.38 10.32
CA PRO A 31 20.56 4.70 9.68
C PRO A 31 19.21 5.21 9.15
N LEU A 32 18.19 4.34 9.02
CA LEU A 32 16.88 4.67 8.45
C LEU A 32 15.79 4.89 9.51
N VAL A 33 15.96 4.32 10.71
CA VAL A 33 14.97 4.41 11.81
C VAL A 33 14.88 5.83 12.41
N GLY A 34 16.00 6.57 12.41
CA GLY A 34 16.07 7.88 13.06
C GLY A 34 15.71 7.80 14.55
N THR A 35 15.12 8.87 15.10
CA THR A 35 14.74 8.94 16.52
C THR A 35 13.27 8.59 16.78
N GLY A 36 12.43 8.57 15.75
CA GLY A 36 10.97 8.40 15.86
C GLY A 36 10.42 7.20 15.11
N GLY A 37 11.27 6.35 14.53
CA GLY A 37 10.87 5.34 13.55
C GLY A 37 10.83 5.91 12.14
N SER A 38 11.02 5.06 11.14
CA SER A 38 10.75 5.40 9.76
C SER A 38 9.25 5.42 9.52
N GLY A 39 8.77 6.31 8.66
CA GLY A 39 7.38 6.26 8.22
C GLY A 39 7.17 5.03 7.33
N THR A 40 6.16 4.21 7.62
CA THR A 40 5.77 3.10 6.76
C THR A 40 4.30 3.22 6.37
N ILE A 41 4.03 2.98 5.09
CA ILE A 41 2.69 2.94 4.51
C ILE A 41 2.55 1.60 3.80
N PHE A 42 1.56 0.81 4.19
CA PHE A 42 1.22 -0.44 3.53
C PHE A 42 0.16 -0.20 2.46
N PHE A 43 0.57 -0.37 1.20
CA PHE A 43 -0.35 -0.35 0.07
C PHE A 43 -1.01 -1.71 -0.13
N THR A 44 -2.21 -1.64 -0.67
CA THR A 44 -3.04 -2.78 -1.03
C THR A 44 -2.83 -3.11 -2.51
N HIS A 45 -2.97 -4.40 -2.84
CA HIS A 45 -2.70 -5.01 -4.15
C HIS A 45 -1.22 -5.20 -4.51
N CYS A 46 -0.88 -6.36 -5.07
CA CYS A 46 0.46 -6.69 -5.57
C CYS A 46 0.38 -7.44 -6.92
N ASN A 47 1.33 -7.17 -7.82
CA ASN A 47 1.39 -7.80 -9.15
C ASN A 47 2.11 -9.16 -9.17
N LEU A 48 2.73 -9.58 -8.06
CA LEU A 48 3.46 -10.85 -8.00
C LEU A 48 2.56 -12.06 -7.73
N LEU A 49 1.44 -11.85 -7.02
CA LEU A 49 0.48 -12.91 -6.65
C LEU A 49 1.12 -14.12 -5.93
N CYS A 50 2.04 -13.88 -5.00
CA CYS A 50 2.82 -14.93 -4.35
C CYS A 50 1.94 -15.91 -3.54
N VAL A 51 2.10 -17.21 -3.75
CA VAL A 51 1.37 -18.25 -3.00
C VAL A 51 1.73 -18.29 -1.50
N PHE A 52 2.87 -17.72 -1.13
CA PHE A 52 3.39 -17.59 0.24
C PHE A 52 3.37 -16.13 0.75
N CYS A 53 2.45 -15.31 0.25
CA CYS A 53 2.38 -13.90 0.61
C CYS A 53 2.12 -13.72 2.12
N GLN A 54 3.07 -13.12 2.83
CA GLN A 54 2.92 -12.79 4.26
C GLN A 54 1.85 -11.72 4.50
N ASN A 55 1.60 -10.87 3.51
CA ASN A 55 0.61 -9.80 3.53
C ASN A 55 -0.61 -10.13 2.65
N TYR A 56 -1.06 -11.40 2.66
CA TYR A 56 -2.10 -11.91 1.77
C TYR A 56 -3.39 -11.08 1.79
N GLU A 57 -3.87 -10.72 2.99
CA GLU A 57 -5.11 -9.97 3.19
C GLU A 57 -5.08 -8.63 2.43
N ILE A 58 -3.97 -7.88 2.51
CA ILE A 58 -3.84 -6.58 1.84
C ILE A 58 -3.39 -6.72 0.38
N SER A 59 -2.53 -7.70 0.06
CA SER A 59 -1.98 -7.86 -1.29
C SER A 59 -2.96 -8.55 -2.25
N HIS A 60 -3.76 -9.49 -1.75
CA HIS A 60 -4.72 -10.25 -2.55
C HIS A 60 -6.16 -9.88 -2.24
N GLN A 61 -6.57 -9.74 -0.98
CA GLN A 61 -8.00 -9.52 -0.69
C GLN A 61 -8.43 -8.05 -0.85
N GLY A 62 -7.47 -7.14 -1.04
CA GLY A 62 -7.82 -5.75 -1.33
C GLY A 62 -8.22 -4.95 -0.09
N MET A 63 -7.81 -5.39 1.11
CA MET A 63 -8.13 -4.69 2.36
C MET A 63 -7.39 -3.34 2.44
N GLY A 64 -8.15 -2.27 2.68
CA GLY A 64 -7.66 -0.88 2.77
C GLY A 64 -8.63 0.11 2.15
N ASP A 65 -8.30 1.39 2.23
CA ASP A 65 -9.14 2.49 1.74
C ASP A 65 -8.48 3.22 0.57
N GLU A 66 -9.27 3.58 -0.45
CA GLU A 66 -8.79 4.37 -1.57
C GLU A 66 -8.51 5.81 -1.13
N VAL A 67 -7.29 6.29 -1.32
CA VAL A 67 -6.85 7.63 -0.91
C VAL A 67 -6.46 8.49 -2.11
N GLY A 68 -7.08 9.67 -2.19
CA GLY A 68 -6.80 10.67 -3.20
C GLY A 68 -5.79 11.72 -2.72
N PRO A 69 -5.12 12.45 -3.64
CA PRO A 69 -4.14 13.49 -3.29
C PRO A 69 -4.72 14.65 -2.45
N LYS A 70 -6.04 14.85 -2.49
CA LYS A 70 -6.74 15.96 -1.81
C LYS A 70 -7.63 15.53 -0.65
N SER A 71 -7.75 14.23 -0.37
CA SER A 71 -8.61 13.72 0.70
C SER A 71 -7.87 13.54 2.03
N TRP A 72 -6.60 13.96 2.12
CA TRP A 72 -5.83 13.93 3.36
C TRP A 72 -5.94 15.29 4.07
N GLU A 73 -6.97 15.43 4.89
CA GLU A 73 -7.00 16.41 5.97
C GLU A 73 -6.34 15.74 7.17
N GLY A 74 -5.06 16.06 7.38
CA GLY A 74 -4.26 15.50 8.47
C GLY A 74 -4.80 15.83 9.85
#